data_AF-A0A101HRG0-F1
#
_entry.id   AF-A0A101HRG0-F1
#
_cell.length_a   1.000
_cell.length_b   1.000
_cell.length_c   1.000
_cell.angle_alpha   90.00
_cell.angle_beta   90.00
_cell.angle_gamma   90.00
#
_symmetry.space_group_name_H-M   'P 1'
#
loop_
_entity.id
_entity.type
_entity.pdbx_description
1 polymer ?
#
loop_
_entity_poly.entity_id
_entity_poly.type
_entity_poly.pdbx_seq_one_letter_code
_entity_poly.pdbx_strand_id
1 'polypeptide(L)'
;MPAIMEFEKPLQELENKISELRSFAQEKGIDLANEISILENRAREVKASIYGNLNSWHKVLIARHAERPNTLDYINYLFTDFVELHGDRLYGDDPAVLGGIGRFGGRVVTVLGHLKGKDTKENLTRNFGMAHPEGYRKAMRLMKQAEKFKRPVICFIDTPGAYCGMGAG
;
A
#
# COMPACT_ATOMS: atom_id res chain seq x y z
N MET A 1 13.92 3.12 -8.72
CA MET A 1 13.46 4.51 -8.52
C MET A 1 12.01 4.56 -8.98
N PRO A 2 11.06 4.98 -8.14
CA PRO A 2 9.67 5.10 -8.57
C PRO A 2 9.60 6.09 -9.72
N ALA A 3 8.71 5.82 -10.68
CA ALA A 3 8.41 6.77 -11.74
C ALA A 3 7.83 8.03 -11.10
N ILE A 4 8.60 9.12 -11.15
CA ILE A 4 8.21 10.44 -10.63
C ILE A 4 6.89 10.84 -11.27
N MET A 5 5.92 11.25 -10.45
CA MET A 5 4.68 11.79 -10.97
C MET A 5 4.92 13.20 -11.47
N GLU A 6 4.53 13.49 -12.71
CA GLU A 6 4.84 14.76 -13.37
C GLU A 6 4.34 15.99 -12.58
N PHE A 7 3.20 15.87 -11.90
CA PHE A 7 2.63 16.95 -11.11
C PHE A 7 3.39 17.24 -9.80
N GLU A 8 4.32 16.36 -9.39
CA GLU A 8 5.16 16.54 -8.21
C GLU A 8 6.51 17.22 -8.53
N LYS A 9 6.84 17.44 -9.82
CA LYS A 9 8.09 18.10 -10.26
C LYS A 9 8.41 19.38 -9.47
N PRO A 10 7.47 20.34 -9.27
CA PRO A 10 7.78 21.58 -8.55
C PRO A 10 8.17 21.35 -7.09
N LEU A 11 7.60 20.34 -6.44
CA LEU A 11 7.95 19.98 -5.07
C LEU A 11 9.33 19.31 -5.04
N GLN A 12 9.60 18.42 -5.98
CA GLN A 12 10.86 17.70 -6.06
C GLN A 12 12.05 18.64 -6.32
N GLU A 13 11.89 19.64 -7.18
CA GLU A 13 12.92 20.66 -7.41
C GLU A 13 13.28 21.41 -6.11
N LEU A 14 12.28 21.73 -5.28
CA LEU A 14 12.50 22.35 -3.98
C LEU A 14 13.19 21.38 -2.99
N GLU A 15 12.75 20.13 -2.92
CA GLU A 15 13.35 19.11 -2.05
C GLU A 15 14.80 18.81 -2.42
N ASN A 16 15.11 18.73 -3.73
CA ASN A 16 16.47 18.57 -4.23
C ASN A 16 17.34 19.76 -3.83
N LYS A 17 16.84 20.99 -4.01
CA LYS A 17 17.57 22.20 -3.63
C LYS A 17 17.82 22.28 -2.12
N ILE A 18 16.85 21.87 -1.30
CA ILE A 18 17.01 21.77 0.16
C ILE A 18 18.09 20.75 0.51
N SER A 19 18.10 19.58 -0.15
CA SER A 19 19.09 18.52 0.05
C SER A 19 20.51 18.97 -0.32
N GLU A 20 20.66 19.67 -1.45
CA GLU A 20 21.93 20.24 -1.90
C GLU A 20 22.45 21.29 -0.91
N LEU A 21 21.59 22.21 -0.45
CA LEU A 21 21.98 23.24 0.52
C LEU A 21 22.37 22.65 1.87
N ARG A 22 21.68 21.60 2.34
CA ARG A 22 22.05 20.88 3.56
C ARG A 22 23.42 20.22 3.44
N SER A 23 23.69 19.54 2.33
CA SER A 23 24.99 18.92 2.06
C SER A 23 26.10 19.98 2.00
N PHE A 24 25.86 21.10 1.31
CA PHE A 24 26.83 22.19 1.19
C PHE A 24 27.12 22.90 2.52
N ALA A 25 26.09 23.15 3.33
CA ALA A 25 26.25 23.72 4.67
C ALA A 25 27.14 22.84 5.56
N GLN A 26 26.94 21.52 5.48
CA GLN A 26 27.73 20.54 6.22
C GLN A 26 29.19 20.46 5.74
N GLU A 27 29.43 20.46 4.43
CA GLU A 27 30.78 20.37 3.85
C GLU A 27 31.61 21.63 4.11
N LYS A 28 31.01 22.81 4.01
CA LYS A 28 31.73 24.08 4.12
C LYS A 28 31.68 24.72 5.51
N GLY A 29 30.92 24.13 6.44
CA GLY A 29 30.73 24.67 7.78
C GLY A 29 30.06 26.05 7.78
N ILE A 30 29.20 26.31 6.79
CA ILE A 30 28.48 27.59 6.64
C ILE A 30 27.08 27.42 7.23
N ASP A 31 26.64 28.41 8.01
CA ASP A 31 25.27 28.47 8.49
C ASP A 31 24.32 28.93 7.38
N LEU A 32 23.46 28.02 6.93
CA LEU A 32 22.38 28.27 5.95
C LEU A 32 21.01 27.90 6.54
N ALA A 33 20.89 27.87 7.87
CA ALA A 33 19.68 27.38 8.54
C ALA A 33 18.44 28.22 8.17
N ASN A 34 18.59 29.53 8.02
CA ASN A 34 17.49 30.44 7.68
C ASN A 34 17.00 30.20 6.23
N GLU A 35 17.91 30.10 5.27
CA GLU A 35 17.58 29.83 3.86
C GLU A 35 16.92 28.45 3.70
N ILE A 36 17.44 27.44 4.39
CA ILE A 36 16.86 26.09 4.41
C ILE A 36 15.44 26.15 4.99
N SER A 37 15.22 26.86 6.10
CA SER A 37 13.89 27.00 6.71
C SER A 37 12.88 27.67 5.78
N ILE A 38 13.30 28.72 5.06
CA ILE A 38 12.44 29.41 4.07
C ILE A 38 12.04 28.45 2.94
N LEU A 39 12.99 27.69 2.41
CA LEU A 39 12.71 26.72 1.35
C LEU A 39 11.84 25.57 1.83
N GLU A 40 12.02 25.08 3.06
CA GLU A 40 11.17 24.06 3.67
C GLU A 40 9.74 24.52 3.84
N ASN A 41 9.52 25.76 4.28
CA ASN A 41 8.19 26.34 4.39
C ASN A 41 7.52 26.46 3.01
N ARG A 42 8.26 26.92 2.00
CA ARG A 42 7.76 26.98 0.61
C ARG A 42 7.45 25.59 0.05
N ALA A 43 8.30 24.59 0.31
CA ALA A 43 8.04 23.21 -0.08
C ALA A 43 6.77 22.66 0.58
N ARG A 44 6.55 22.99 1.87
CA ARG A 44 5.32 22.61 2.60
C ARG A 44 4.07 23.22 1.99
N GLU A 45 4.11 24.50 1.62
CA GLU A 45 3.00 25.20 0.96
C GLU A 45 2.69 24.63 -0.43
N VAL A 46 3.74 24.41 -1.24
CA VAL A 46 3.60 23.79 -2.57
C VAL A 46 3.04 22.38 -2.45
N LYS A 47 3.54 21.58 -1.50
CA LYS A 47 3.01 20.24 -1.19
C LYS A 47 1.53 20.29 -0.84
N ALA A 48 1.13 21.18 0.07
CA ALA A 48 -0.26 21.34 0.46
C ALA A 48 -1.15 21.76 -0.73
N SER A 49 -0.66 22.65 -1.59
CA SER A 49 -1.37 23.10 -2.79
C SER A 49 -1.55 21.96 -3.81
N ILE A 50 -0.49 21.18 -4.08
CA ILE A 50 -0.53 20.04 -5.02
C ILE A 50 -1.53 18.98 -4.55
N TYR A 51 -1.39 18.50 -3.31
CA TYR A 51 -2.24 17.43 -2.79
C TYR A 51 -3.65 17.91 -2.42
N GLY A 52 -3.83 19.21 -2.16
CA GLY A 52 -5.14 19.85 -1.98
C GLY A 52 -5.94 19.98 -3.28
N ASN A 53 -5.27 20.07 -4.43
CA ASN A 53 -5.89 20.31 -5.75
C ASN A 53 -5.69 19.15 -6.74
N LEU A 54 -5.69 17.91 -6.26
CA LEU A 54 -5.55 16.74 -7.13
C LEU A 54 -6.74 16.56 -8.08
N ASN A 55 -6.46 16.51 -9.38
CA ASN A 55 -7.45 16.08 -10.37
C ASN A 55 -7.68 14.55 -10.32
N SER A 56 -8.70 14.07 -11.02
CA SER A 56 -9.06 12.66 -11.06
C SER A 56 -7.92 11.76 -11.54
N TRP A 57 -7.13 12.21 -12.52
CA TRP A 57 -6.00 11.45 -13.05
C TRP A 57 -4.84 11.35 -12.05
N HIS A 58 -4.52 12.44 -11.34
CA HIS A 58 -3.50 12.44 -10.29
C HIS A 58 -3.85 11.45 -9.18
N LYS A 59 -5.13 11.38 -8.77
CA LYS A 59 -5.60 10.39 -7.79
C LYS A 59 -5.39 8.95 -8.28
N VAL A 60 -5.63 8.68 -9.57
CA VAL A 60 -5.38 7.36 -10.17
C VAL A 60 -3.89 7.02 -10.17
N LEU A 61 -3.02 7.98 -10.50
CA LEU A 61 -1.56 7.78 -10.45
C LEU A 61 -1.08 7.45 -9.03
N ILE A 62 -1.53 8.20 -8.02
CA ILE A 62 -1.24 7.92 -6.61
C ILE A 62 -1.75 6.53 -6.21
N ALA A 63 -2.97 6.18 -6.64
CA ALA A 63 -3.57 4.90 -6.33
C ALA A 63 -2.80 3.71 -6.92
N ARG A 64 -2.04 3.93 -7.99
CA ARG A 64 -1.21 2.93 -8.70
C ARG A 64 0.28 3.07 -8.38
N HIS A 65 0.64 3.91 -7.42
CA HIS A 65 2.04 4.13 -7.06
C HIS A 65 2.69 2.82 -6.62
N ALA A 66 3.92 2.56 -7.09
CA ALA A 66 4.63 1.32 -6.81
C ALA A 66 4.91 1.12 -5.31
N GLU A 67 5.22 2.19 -4.60
CA GLU A 67 5.44 2.18 -3.14
C GLU A 67 4.15 2.37 -2.34
N ARG A 68 2.97 2.25 -2.96
CA ARG A 68 1.72 2.33 -2.20
C ARG A 68 1.70 1.15 -1.20
N PRO A 69 1.47 1.39 0.11
CA PRO A 69 1.43 0.32 1.09
C PRO A 69 0.37 -0.73 0.72
N ASN A 70 0.76 -2.00 0.77
CA ASN A 70 -0.12 -3.12 0.46
C ASN A 70 -0.83 -3.64 1.72
N THR A 71 -1.70 -4.64 1.56
CA THR A 71 -2.44 -5.25 2.69
C THR A 71 -1.52 -5.74 3.81
N LEU A 72 -0.35 -6.31 3.48
CA LEU A 72 0.57 -6.83 4.48
C LEU A 72 1.21 -5.71 5.31
N ASP A 73 1.50 -4.56 4.68
CA ASP A 73 1.98 -3.37 5.39
C ASP A 73 0.97 -2.93 6.44
N TYR A 74 -0.30 -2.76 6.05
CA TYR A 74 -1.35 -2.40 7.02
C TYR A 74 -1.53 -3.45 8.11
N ILE A 75 -1.40 -4.74 7.79
CA ILE A 75 -1.49 -5.80 8.80
C ILE A 75 -0.38 -5.65 9.85
N ASN A 76 0.87 -5.46 9.39
CA ASN A 76 2.02 -5.32 10.27
C ASN A 76 1.96 -4.06 11.15
N TYR A 77 1.36 -2.98 10.66
CA TYR A 77 1.24 -1.72 11.41
C TYR A 77 0.03 -1.67 12.34
N LEU A 78 -1.11 -2.27 11.95
CA LEU A 78 -2.39 -2.08 12.65
C LEU A 78 -2.81 -3.25 13.53
N PHE A 79 -2.26 -4.45 13.30
CA PHE A 79 -2.71 -5.67 13.97
C PHE A 79 -1.60 -6.32 14.77
N THR A 80 -2.01 -7.02 15.83
CA THR A 80 -1.14 -7.85 16.67
C THR A 80 -1.59 -9.30 16.61
N ASP A 81 -0.70 -10.23 16.93
CA ASP A 81 -0.95 -11.68 16.92
C ASP A 81 -1.56 -12.19 15.60
N PHE A 82 -1.14 -11.62 14.47
CA PHE A 82 -1.69 -12.01 13.17
C PHE A 82 -1.20 -13.41 12.77
N VAL A 83 -2.16 -14.29 12.49
CA VAL A 83 -1.94 -15.65 11.99
C VAL A 83 -2.61 -15.77 10.65
N GLU A 84 -1.80 -15.94 9.59
CA GLU A 84 -2.29 -16.19 8.24
C GLU A 84 -2.91 -17.60 8.13
N LEU A 85 -4.02 -17.69 7.40
CA LEU A 85 -4.77 -18.92 7.18
C LEU A 85 -4.91 -19.21 5.69
N HIS A 86 -4.36 -20.35 5.27
CA HIS A 86 -4.24 -20.73 3.86
C HIS A 86 -5.36 -21.66 3.38
N GLY A 87 -5.58 -21.66 2.06
CA GLY A 87 -6.35 -22.65 1.29
C GLY A 87 -7.86 -22.43 1.27
N ASP A 88 -8.51 -22.87 0.20
CA ASP A 88 -9.98 -22.86 0.07
C ASP A 88 -10.66 -24.15 0.53
N ARG A 89 -9.88 -25.21 0.81
CA ARG A 89 -10.33 -26.58 1.14
C ARG A 89 -11.00 -27.32 -0.02
N LEU A 90 -10.78 -26.87 -1.25
CA LEU A 90 -11.32 -27.51 -2.45
C LEU A 90 -10.26 -27.70 -3.54
N TYR A 91 -9.50 -26.65 -3.86
CA TYR A 91 -8.56 -26.63 -4.97
C TYR A 91 -7.15 -26.23 -4.53
N GLY A 92 -7.00 -25.09 -3.84
CA GLY A 92 -5.68 -24.52 -3.57
C GLY A 92 -5.70 -23.30 -2.66
N ASP A 93 -4.51 -22.76 -2.43
CA ASP A 93 -4.31 -21.47 -1.76
C ASP A 93 -3.94 -20.41 -2.78
N ASP A 94 -4.79 -19.39 -2.95
CA ASP A 94 -4.50 -18.28 -3.85
C ASP A 94 -3.53 -17.29 -3.19
N PRO A 95 -2.31 -17.10 -3.73
CA PRO A 95 -1.37 -16.14 -3.19
C PRO A 95 -1.84 -14.69 -3.35
N ALA A 96 -2.74 -14.38 -4.28
CA ALA A 96 -3.29 -13.03 -4.47
C ALA A 96 -4.23 -12.60 -3.34
N VAL A 97 -4.78 -13.55 -2.57
CA VAL A 97 -5.70 -13.29 -1.46
C VAL A 97 -5.05 -13.70 -0.14
N LEU A 98 -4.72 -12.71 0.67
CA LEU A 98 -4.23 -12.92 2.03
C LEU A 98 -5.40 -12.89 3.01
N GLY A 99 -5.35 -13.73 4.04
CA GLY A 99 -6.40 -13.77 5.04
C GLY A 99 -5.99 -14.48 6.31
N GLY A 100 -6.52 -14.05 7.45
CA GLY A 100 -6.11 -14.57 8.74
C GLY A 100 -6.92 -14.05 9.91
N ILE A 101 -6.43 -14.35 11.11
CA ILE A 101 -6.99 -13.87 12.37
C ILE A 101 -5.93 -13.02 13.05
N GLY A 102 -6.32 -11.89 13.61
CA GLY A 102 -5.42 -11.05 14.41
C GLY A 102 -6.21 -10.25 15.43
N ARG A 103 -5.53 -9.31 16.09
CA ARG A 103 -6.13 -8.38 17.05
C ARG A 103 -6.00 -6.95 16.55
N PHE A 104 -7.11 -6.23 16.53
CA PHE A 104 -7.17 -4.80 16.26
C PHE A 104 -7.71 -4.09 17.51
N GLY A 105 -6.88 -3.22 18.12
CA GLY A 105 -7.24 -2.58 19.39
C GLY A 105 -7.60 -3.57 20.50
N GLY A 106 -6.91 -4.71 20.57
CA GLY A 106 -7.19 -5.80 21.53
C GLY A 106 -8.34 -6.73 21.16
N ARG A 107 -9.23 -6.34 20.22
CA ARG A 107 -10.35 -7.16 19.77
C ARG A 107 -9.92 -8.16 18.70
N VAL A 108 -10.31 -9.43 18.85
CA VAL A 108 -10.04 -10.46 17.85
C VAL A 108 -10.90 -10.24 16.61
N VAL A 109 -10.25 -10.19 15.44
CA VAL A 109 -10.87 -9.89 14.15
C VAL A 109 -10.35 -10.86 13.09
N THR A 110 -11.15 -11.08 12.05
CA THR A 110 -10.70 -11.73 10.83
C THR A 110 -10.30 -10.65 9.82
N VAL A 111 -9.12 -10.77 9.24
CA VAL A 111 -8.59 -9.82 8.25
C VAL A 111 -8.46 -10.52 6.91
N LEU A 112 -8.84 -9.82 5.85
CA LEU A 112 -8.78 -10.29 4.47
C LEU A 112 -8.24 -9.17 3.60
N GLY A 113 -7.56 -9.51 2.51
CA GLY A 113 -7.27 -8.51 1.50
C GLY A 113 -6.51 -9.05 0.31
N HIS A 114 -6.47 -8.22 -0.72
CA HIS A 114 -5.67 -8.48 -1.90
C HIS A 114 -4.21 -8.17 -1.60
N LEU A 115 -3.29 -9.01 -2.03
CA LEU A 115 -1.86 -8.78 -1.84
C LEU A 115 -1.17 -8.66 -3.19
N LYS A 116 -0.72 -7.45 -3.50
CA LYS A 116 0.23 -7.18 -4.59
C LYS A 116 1.66 -7.35 -4.07
N GLY A 117 2.52 -7.88 -4.92
CA GLY A 117 3.94 -8.00 -4.61
C GLY A 117 4.63 -6.64 -4.66
N LYS A 118 5.71 -6.48 -3.90
CA LYS A 118 6.50 -5.24 -3.90
C LYS A 118 7.53 -5.20 -5.02
N ASP A 119 8.03 -6.36 -5.42
CA ASP A 119 8.96 -6.51 -6.54
C ASP A 119 8.34 -7.32 -7.69
N THR A 120 9.06 -7.41 -8.82
CA THR A 120 8.60 -8.14 -10.01
C THR A 120 8.37 -9.63 -9.74
N LYS A 121 9.20 -10.24 -8.90
CA LYS A 121 9.13 -11.67 -8.59
C LYS A 121 7.93 -11.96 -7.71
N GLU A 122 7.72 -11.16 -6.66
CA GLU A 122 6.55 -11.23 -5.80
C GLU A 122 5.26 -10.92 -6.56
N ASN A 123 5.28 -9.96 -7.49
CA ASN A 123 4.09 -9.67 -8.30
C ASN A 123 3.71 -10.86 -9.17
N LEU A 124 4.68 -11.56 -9.75
CA LEU A 124 4.42 -12.77 -10.51
C LEU A 124 3.86 -13.89 -9.62
N THR A 125 4.42 -14.10 -8.43
CA THR A 125 3.92 -15.14 -7.51
C THR A 125 2.54 -14.82 -6.94
N ARG A 126 2.22 -13.53 -6.76
CA ARG A 126 0.94 -13.05 -6.22
C ARG A 126 -0.08 -12.71 -7.31
N ASN A 127 0.15 -13.09 -8.56
CA ASN A 127 -0.71 -12.78 -9.71
C ASN A 127 -1.09 -11.29 -9.81
N PHE A 128 -0.19 -10.38 -9.43
CA PHE A 128 -0.42 -8.93 -9.39
C PHE A 128 -1.64 -8.52 -8.54
N GLY A 129 -2.00 -9.33 -7.53
CA GLY A 129 -3.18 -9.13 -6.69
C GLY A 129 -4.51 -9.44 -7.39
N MET A 130 -4.48 -10.16 -8.52
CA MET A 130 -5.67 -10.64 -9.22
C MET A 130 -6.04 -12.03 -8.70
N ALA A 131 -7.19 -12.10 -8.03
CA ALA A 131 -7.67 -13.34 -7.43
C ALA A 131 -8.24 -14.30 -8.49
N HIS A 132 -7.91 -15.57 -8.33
CA HIS A 132 -8.53 -16.72 -8.99
C HIS A 132 -9.80 -17.16 -8.22
N PRO A 133 -10.64 -18.05 -8.77
CA PRO A 133 -11.84 -18.54 -8.09
C PRO A 133 -11.58 -19.12 -6.68
N GLU A 134 -10.47 -19.84 -6.49
CA GLU A 134 -10.05 -20.36 -5.19
C GLU A 134 -9.73 -19.26 -4.16
N GLY A 135 -9.26 -18.09 -4.58
CA GLY A 135 -9.04 -16.94 -3.70
C GLY A 135 -10.35 -16.40 -3.13
N TYR A 136 -11.40 -16.30 -3.97
CA TYR A 136 -12.73 -15.93 -3.50
C TYR A 136 -13.33 -16.99 -2.57
N ARG A 137 -13.14 -18.29 -2.87
CA ARG A 137 -13.57 -19.38 -1.97
C ARG A 137 -12.84 -19.35 -0.63
N LYS A 138 -11.54 -19.08 -0.61
CA LYS A 138 -10.74 -18.85 0.61
C LYS A 138 -11.30 -17.68 1.42
N ALA A 139 -11.57 -16.54 0.79
CA ALA A 139 -12.16 -15.39 1.46
C ALA A 139 -13.53 -15.72 2.08
N MET A 140 -14.43 -16.37 1.31
CA MET A 140 -15.73 -16.80 1.82
C MET A 140 -15.62 -17.76 3.00
N ARG A 141 -14.69 -18.73 2.93
CA ARG A 141 -14.43 -19.67 4.03
C ARG A 141 -14.05 -18.94 5.32
N LEU A 142 -13.17 -17.95 5.22
CA LEU A 142 -12.71 -17.16 6.35
C LEU A 142 -13.82 -16.25 6.91
N MET A 143 -14.65 -15.67 6.05
CA MET A 143 -15.84 -14.89 6.47
C MET A 143 -16.85 -15.77 7.23
N LYS A 144 -17.15 -16.99 6.74
CA LYS A 144 -18.01 -17.94 7.45
C LYS A 144 -17.44 -18.36 8.80
N GLN A 145 -16.11 -18.51 8.91
CA GLN A 145 -15.47 -18.75 10.19
C GLN A 145 -15.60 -17.54 11.13
N ALA A 146 -15.43 -16.32 10.62
CA ALA A 146 -15.61 -15.10 11.41
C ALA A 146 -17.03 -15.01 11.97
N GLU A 147 -18.04 -15.25 11.13
CA GLU A 147 -19.45 -15.30 11.52
C GLU A 147 -19.70 -16.33 12.63
N LYS A 148 -19.23 -17.57 12.46
CA LYS A 148 -19.37 -18.65 13.45
C LYS A 148 -18.86 -18.25 14.85
N PHE A 149 -17.77 -17.49 14.90
CA PHE A 149 -17.15 -17.04 16.14
C PHE A 149 -17.48 -15.59 16.50
N LYS A 150 -18.46 -14.96 15.83
CA LYS A 150 -18.90 -13.58 16.05
C LYS A 150 -17.75 -12.56 16.02
N ARG A 151 -16.77 -12.78 15.13
CA ARG A 151 -15.64 -11.85 14.92
C ARG A 151 -15.99 -10.83 13.84
N PRO A 152 -15.62 -9.55 14.02
CA PRO A 152 -15.64 -8.58 12.93
C PRO A 152 -14.71 -9.01 11.79
N VAL A 153 -15.05 -8.58 10.58
CA VAL A 153 -14.23 -8.78 9.38
C VAL A 153 -13.74 -7.43 8.87
N ILE A 154 -12.43 -7.32 8.61
CA ILE A 154 -11.80 -6.15 7.98
C ILE A 154 -11.24 -6.59 6.64
N CYS A 155 -11.63 -5.90 5.56
CA CYS A 155 -11.24 -6.22 4.20
C CYS A 155 -10.45 -5.09 3.55
N PHE A 156 -9.24 -5.40 3.07
CA PHE A 156 -8.41 -4.49 2.27
C PHE A 156 -8.62 -4.77 0.77
N ILE A 157 -9.15 -3.78 0.07
CA ILE A 157 -9.43 -3.87 -1.37
C ILE A 157 -8.30 -3.15 -2.12
N ASP A 158 -7.41 -3.93 -2.74
CA ASP A 158 -6.33 -3.43 -3.58
C ASP A 158 -6.05 -4.38 -4.74
N THR A 159 -6.97 -4.39 -5.71
CA THR A 159 -6.87 -5.25 -6.89
C THR A 159 -7.17 -4.45 -8.16
N PRO A 160 -6.49 -4.72 -9.28
CA PRO A 160 -6.89 -4.17 -10.57
C PRO A 160 -8.16 -4.87 -11.12
N GLY A 161 -8.55 -6.03 -10.56
CA GLY A 161 -9.70 -6.82 -10.98
C GLY A 161 -9.53 -8.31 -10.71
N ALA A 162 -10.54 -9.10 -11.06
CA ALA A 162 -10.43 -10.57 -11.04
C ALA A 162 -9.49 -11.06 -12.16
N TYR A 163 -8.84 -12.21 -11.96
CA TYR A 163 -8.04 -12.82 -13.01
C TYR A 163 -8.95 -13.35 -14.13
N CYS A 164 -8.73 -12.88 -15.37
CA CYS A 164 -9.55 -13.23 -16.55
C CYS A 164 -8.83 -14.19 -17.51
N GLY A 165 -8.20 -15.26 -17.01
CA GLY A 165 -7.57 -16.32 -17.82
C GLY A 165 -8.48 -17.54 -18.04
N MET A 166 -8.00 -18.51 -18.84
CA MET A 166 -8.78 -19.71 -19.24
C MET A 166 -9.25 -20.63 -18.08
N GLY A 167 -8.85 -20.36 -16.83
CA GLY A 167 -9.29 -21.09 -15.62
C GLY A 167 -10.23 -20.31 -14.71
N ALA A 168 -10.81 -19.19 -15.17
CA ALA A 168 -11.68 -18.32 -14.36
C ALA A 168 -13.14 -18.81 -14.24
N GLY A 169 -13.53 -19.83 -15.01
CA GLY A 169 -14.89 -20.38 -15.09
C GLY A 169 -15.12 -21.60 -14.20
#